data_AF-A0A7C6JQB5-F1
#
_entry.id   AF-A0A7C6JQB5-F1
#
_cell.length_a   1.000
_cell.length_b   1.000
_cell.length_c   1.000
_cell.angle_alpha   90.00
_cell.angle_beta   90.00
_cell.angle_gamma   90.00
#
_symmetry.space_group_name_H-M   'P 1'
#
loop_
_entity.id
_entity.type
_entity.pdbx_description
1 polymer ?
#
loop_
_entity_poly.entity_id
_entity_poly.type
_entity_poly.pdbx_seq_one_letter_code
_entity_poly.pdbx_strand_id
1 'polypeptide(L)'
;MSRKNALVPVLLILTCFLLVNTACEPIYEGRPTGFPTQLPTNTVTPTQAATPTEAPTVTHTLTITPTDTPTPIPTATPTSTPTVIPTRESGLIQLTVGENTTVDWGYHYLTQNNKRDDNSQYNLSAMLAFQLIDRGIHSETITVLGNDITVYYLRARHAFKGEMMDVKIILTGIFGTDVAIDTMPADGANFVYYRTQNADVPFEPWKIDSDWNLVPEQRGGLFQALTLRQFQVILEDLPNDFLLFAEHPVIYEPERWAQVRIDMERISASGARLNPLFAFNEFNQLVGQTSLANILQQYFINNSAIPGDMRHNLVFPAEYIFIVTP
;
A
#
# COMPACT_ATOMS: atom_id res chain seq x y z
N MET A 1 -7.46 58.76 -48.42
CA MET A 1 -6.52 58.12 -49.36
C MET A 1 -5.56 57.20 -48.60
N SER A 2 -5.72 55.89 -48.79
CA SER A 2 -4.74 54.79 -48.73
C SER A 2 -3.68 54.72 -47.61
N ARG A 3 -3.87 53.79 -46.66
CA ARG A 3 -2.82 53.01 -45.97
C ARG A 3 -3.31 51.56 -45.87
N LYS A 4 -3.24 50.79 -46.96
CA LYS A 4 -2.18 49.83 -47.30
C LYS A 4 -1.84 48.84 -46.16
N ASN A 5 -2.58 47.73 -46.17
CA ASN A 5 -2.12 46.34 -46.09
C ASN A 5 -0.85 46.04 -45.27
N ALA A 6 -0.96 46.10 -43.93
CA ALA A 6 0.02 45.53 -43.01
C ALA A 6 -0.25 44.03 -42.69
N LEU A 7 -1.30 43.44 -43.25
CA LEU A 7 -1.73 42.07 -42.93
C LEU A 7 -0.95 40.99 -43.71
N VAL A 8 -0.37 41.34 -44.86
CA VAL A 8 0.38 40.42 -45.72
C VAL A 8 1.78 40.08 -45.19
N PRO A 9 2.60 41.01 -44.66
CA PRO A 9 3.93 40.65 -44.15
C PRO A 9 3.86 39.86 -42.83
N VAL A 10 2.81 40.03 -42.03
CA VAL A 10 2.64 39.31 -40.75
C VAL A 10 2.26 37.84 -40.99
N LEU A 11 1.40 37.57 -41.98
CA LEU A 11 0.99 36.21 -42.32
C LEU A 11 2.15 35.38 -42.90
N LEU A 12 3.08 36.02 -43.60
CA LEU A 12 4.24 35.37 -44.22
C LEU A 12 5.34 35.03 -43.19
N ILE A 13 5.49 35.84 -42.14
CA ILE A 13 6.41 35.55 -41.02
C ILE A 13 5.86 34.40 -40.15
N LEU A 14 4.54 34.35 -39.94
CA LEU A 14 3.91 33.27 -39.16
C LEU A 14 3.97 31.91 -39.88
N THR A 15 3.87 31.90 -41.21
CA THR A 15 4.02 30.67 -42.02
C THR A 15 5.47 30.20 -42.11
N CYS A 16 6.46 31.11 -42.11
CA CYS A 16 7.87 30.71 -42.00
C CYS A 16 8.22 30.13 -40.63
N PHE A 17 7.60 30.58 -39.54
CA PHE A 17 7.86 30.04 -38.18
C PHE A 17 7.24 28.64 -37.96
N LEU A 18 6.12 28.33 -38.64
CA LEU A 18 5.46 27.02 -38.56
C LEU A 18 6.20 25.92 -39.35
N LEU A 19 7.04 26.27 -40.34
CA LEU A 19 7.77 25.31 -41.17
C LEU A 19 9.11 24.83 -40.55
N VAL A 20 9.55 25.40 -39.43
CA VAL A 20 10.85 25.03 -38.80
C VAL A 20 10.70 23.97 -37.70
N ASN A 21 9.47 23.57 -37.34
CA ASN A 21 9.23 22.61 -36.23
C ASN A 21 8.83 21.19 -36.69
N THR A 22 8.93 20.86 -37.98
CA THR A 22 8.62 19.52 -38.49
C THR A 22 9.82 18.90 -39.20
N ALA A 23 10.86 18.54 -38.45
CA ALA A 23 11.90 17.63 -38.93
C ALA A 23 12.74 17.08 -37.75
N CYS A 24 12.27 16.00 -37.13
CA CYS A 24 13.16 15.00 -36.53
C CYS A 24 12.33 13.74 -36.22
N GLU A 25 12.09 12.91 -37.24
CA GLU A 25 11.78 11.51 -36.98
C GLU A 25 13.10 10.80 -36.62
N PRO A 26 13.16 10.01 -35.54
CA PRO A 26 14.34 9.21 -35.26
C PRO A 26 14.48 8.11 -36.32
N ILE A 27 15.63 8.08 -36.98
CA ILE A 27 16.04 6.98 -37.86
C ILE A 27 16.17 5.73 -36.98
N TYR A 28 15.35 4.72 -37.27
CA TYR A 28 15.43 3.43 -36.59
C TYR A 28 16.66 2.67 -37.11
N GLU A 29 17.81 2.81 -36.43
CA GLU A 29 18.95 1.94 -36.68
C GLU A 29 18.61 0.52 -36.22
N GLY A 30 18.54 -0.39 -37.19
CA GLY A 30 18.39 -1.82 -36.91
C GLY A 30 19.55 -2.31 -36.04
N ARG A 31 19.19 -3.11 -35.03
CA ARG A 31 20.13 -3.85 -34.18
C ARG A 31 21.17 -4.59 -35.04
N PRO A 32 22.48 -4.55 -34.70
CA PRO A 32 23.49 -5.30 -35.43
C PRO A 32 23.14 -6.79 -35.48
N THR A 33 22.93 -7.32 -36.68
CA THR A 33 22.79 -8.75 -36.90
C THR A 33 24.13 -9.42 -36.67
N GLY A 34 24.13 -10.40 -35.76
CA GLY A 34 25.32 -11.19 -35.44
C GLY A 34 25.89 -11.87 -36.69
N PHE A 35 27.23 -11.92 -36.72
CA PHE A 35 28.04 -12.59 -37.74
C PHE A 35 27.59 -14.05 -37.99
N PRO A 36 27.77 -14.58 -39.21
CA PRO A 36 27.44 -15.96 -39.53
C PRO A 36 28.32 -16.94 -38.74
N THR A 37 27.67 -17.80 -37.95
CA THR A 37 28.30 -18.93 -37.24
C THR A 37 28.87 -19.93 -38.25
N GLN A 38 30.13 -20.34 -38.07
CA GLN A 38 30.80 -21.32 -38.91
C GLN A 38 30.15 -22.71 -38.82
N LEU A 39 30.14 -23.41 -39.97
CA LEU A 39 29.63 -24.76 -40.16
C LEU A 39 30.43 -25.79 -39.33
N PRO A 40 29.80 -26.79 -38.70
CA PRO A 40 30.51 -27.81 -37.91
C PRO A 40 31.49 -28.62 -38.78
N THR A 41 32.71 -28.76 -38.28
CA THR A 41 33.77 -29.60 -38.87
C THR A 41 33.50 -31.06 -38.51
N ASN A 42 33.66 -31.96 -39.49
CA ASN A 42 33.53 -33.41 -39.32
C ASN A 42 34.54 -33.92 -38.27
N THR A 43 34.03 -34.34 -37.11
CA THR A 43 34.81 -35.03 -36.08
C THR A 43 35.03 -36.48 -36.50
N VAL A 44 36.30 -36.91 -36.55
CA VAL A 44 36.69 -38.28 -36.87
C VAL A 44 36.41 -39.19 -35.67
N THR A 45 35.63 -40.24 -35.88
CA THR A 45 35.28 -41.26 -34.88
C THR A 45 36.52 -42.08 -34.48
N PRO A 46 36.88 -42.16 -33.18
CA PRO A 46 37.98 -43.01 -32.74
C PRO A 46 37.59 -44.50 -32.80
N THR A 47 38.48 -45.31 -33.37
CA THR A 47 38.38 -46.77 -33.48
C THR A 47 38.59 -47.41 -32.11
N GLN A 48 37.63 -48.24 -31.64
CA GLN A 48 37.80 -49.02 -30.40
C GLN A 48 38.85 -50.12 -30.57
N ALA A 49 39.84 -50.13 -29.68
CA ALA A 49 40.72 -51.27 -29.48
C ALA A 49 40.08 -52.23 -28.47
N ALA A 50 39.91 -53.49 -28.85
CA ALA A 50 39.42 -54.54 -27.96
C ALA A 50 40.57 -55.06 -27.08
N THR A 51 40.52 -54.76 -25.78
CA THR A 51 41.37 -55.39 -24.76
C THR A 51 40.54 -56.44 -24.04
N PRO A 52 40.97 -57.72 -23.96
CA PRO A 52 40.26 -58.72 -23.17
C PRO A 52 40.52 -58.49 -21.67
N THR A 53 39.46 -58.25 -20.91
CA THR A 53 39.49 -58.15 -19.45
C THR A 53 39.15 -59.51 -18.84
N GLU A 54 39.96 -60.00 -17.91
CA GLU A 54 39.76 -61.27 -17.21
C GLU A 54 38.49 -61.28 -16.34
N ALA A 55 37.87 -62.46 -16.22
CA ALA A 55 36.61 -62.67 -15.53
C ALA A 55 36.75 -62.59 -13.99
N PRO A 56 35.89 -61.84 -13.28
CA PRO A 56 35.94 -61.79 -11.82
C PRO A 56 35.36 -63.07 -11.20
N THR A 57 36.09 -63.60 -10.21
CA THR A 57 35.63 -64.72 -9.36
C THR A 57 34.62 -64.21 -8.34
N VAL A 58 33.43 -64.83 -8.29
CA VAL A 58 32.36 -64.48 -7.34
C VAL A 58 32.69 -65.09 -5.96
N THR A 59 32.90 -64.24 -4.97
CA THR A 59 32.86 -64.63 -3.55
C THR A 59 31.52 -64.16 -2.97
N HIS A 60 30.74 -65.06 -2.38
CA HIS A 60 29.44 -64.73 -1.79
C HIS A 60 29.62 -63.90 -0.52
N THR A 61 29.34 -62.60 -0.59
CA THR A 61 29.22 -61.73 0.57
C THR A 61 27.80 -61.83 1.13
N LEU A 62 27.66 -62.10 2.44
CA LEU A 62 26.36 -62.14 3.12
C LEU A 62 25.75 -60.73 3.16
N THR A 63 24.62 -60.55 2.47
CA THR A 63 23.86 -59.29 2.47
C THR A 63 23.05 -59.19 3.76
N ILE A 64 23.38 -58.22 4.62
CA ILE A 64 22.57 -57.86 5.79
C ILE A 64 21.44 -56.97 5.28
N THR A 65 20.20 -57.42 5.33
CA THR A 65 19.02 -56.62 4.94
C THR A 65 18.76 -55.57 6.03
N PRO A 66 18.85 -54.26 5.76
CA PRO A 66 18.46 -53.25 6.74
C PRO A 66 16.94 -53.34 6.95
N THR A 67 16.54 -53.46 8.21
CA THR A 67 15.13 -53.39 8.60
C THR A 67 14.80 -51.91 8.77
N ASP A 68 13.94 -51.37 7.91
CA ASP A 68 13.42 -50.00 8.02
C ASP A 68 12.65 -49.88 9.35
N THR A 69 13.32 -49.33 10.36
CA THR A 69 12.65 -48.89 11.58
C THR A 69 12.23 -47.45 11.33
N PRO A 70 10.93 -47.13 11.23
CA PRO A 70 10.48 -45.76 11.06
C PRO A 70 10.88 -44.97 12.32
N THR A 71 11.93 -44.18 12.21
CA THR A 71 12.27 -43.16 13.22
C THR A 71 11.10 -42.17 13.22
N PRO A 72 10.36 -42.00 14.34
CA PRO A 72 9.34 -40.96 14.40
C PRO A 72 10.04 -39.62 14.25
N ILE A 73 9.85 -38.98 13.10
CA ILE A 73 10.27 -37.60 12.88
C ILE A 73 9.39 -36.76 13.82
N PRO A 74 9.97 -35.96 14.73
CA PRO A 74 9.17 -35.03 15.51
C PRO A 74 8.54 -34.03 14.55
N THR A 75 7.24 -34.20 14.29
CA THR A 75 6.43 -33.17 13.67
C THR A 75 6.42 -31.98 14.63
N ALA A 76 7.16 -30.92 14.30
CA ALA A 76 6.99 -29.64 14.96
C ALA A 76 5.60 -29.14 14.61
N THR A 77 4.62 -29.42 15.46
CA THR A 77 3.34 -28.72 15.42
C THR A 77 3.65 -27.28 15.81
N PRO A 78 3.51 -26.28 14.92
CA PRO A 78 3.68 -24.89 15.32
C PRO A 78 2.53 -24.55 16.26
N THR A 79 2.80 -24.59 17.56
CA THR A 79 1.89 -24.01 18.55
C THR A 79 2.09 -22.49 18.49
N SER A 80 1.48 -21.83 17.49
CA SER A 80 1.40 -20.37 17.45
C SER A 80 0.41 -19.93 18.53
N THR A 81 0.83 -19.95 19.79
CA THR A 81 0.13 -19.19 20.82
C THR A 81 0.39 -17.73 20.50
N PRO A 82 -0.63 -16.92 20.14
CA PRO A 82 -0.42 -15.51 19.82
C PRO A 82 0.26 -14.85 21.01
N THR A 83 1.43 -14.28 20.77
CA THR A 83 2.14 -13.54 21.82
C THR A 83 1.29 -12.33 22.19
N VAL A 84 0.97 -12.19 23.48
CA VAL A 84 0.19 -11.04 23.95
C VAL A 84 1.03 -9.79 23.72
N ILE A 85 0.56 -8.89 22.86
CA ILE A 85 1.19 -7.60 22.63
C ILE A 85 0.90 -6.72 23.86
N PRO A 86 1.92 -6.24 24.58
CA PRO A 86 1.70 -5.41 25.76
C PRO A 86 1.13 -4.05 25.36
N THR A 87 0.15 -3.58 26.13
CA THR A 87 -0.36 -2.21 25.98
C THR A 87 0.77 -1.22 26.27
N ARG A 88 0.97 -0.28 25.35
CA ARG A 88 1.94 0.81 25.46
C ARG A 88 1.34 1.99 24.71
N GLU A 89 0.56 2.80 25.41
CA GLU A 89 -0.12 3.92 24.77
C GLU A 89 0.88 5.01 24.35
N SER A 90 0.65 5.69 23.23
CA SER A 90 1.43 6.89 22.89
C SER A 90 0.98 8.09 23.73
N GLY A 91 1.93 8.87 24.23
CA GLY A 91 1.67 10.14 24.90
C GLY A 91 1.58 11.31 23.93
N LEU A 92 0.94 12.40 24.38
CA LEU A 92 0.78 13.60 23.57
C LEU A 92 2.09 14.41 23.58
N ILE A 93 2.44 14.99 22.43
CA ILE A 93 3.55 15.95 22.32
C ILE A 93 3.00 17.35 22.06
N GLN A 94 3.80 18.39 22.35
CA GLN A 94 3.43 19.75 21.99
C GLN A 94 3.64 19.93 20.48
N LEU A 95 2.54 19.96 19.73
CA LEU A 95 2.53 20.20 18.30
C LEU A 95 1.47 21.25 17.96
N THR A 96 1.85 22.21 17.11
CA THR A 96 0.95 23.29 16.69
C THR A 96 0.90 23.40 15.16
N VAL A 97 -0.28 23.68 14.65
CA VAL A 97 -0.52 24.01 13.24
C VAL A 97 -0.69 25.51 13.13
N GLY A 98 0.19 26.16 12.36
CA GLY A 98 0.28 27.62 12.33
C GLY A 98 0.57 28.21 13.71
N GLU A 99 0.01 29.38 14.01
CA GLU A 99 0.31 30.10 15.26
C GLU A 99 -0.60 29.71 16.45
N ASN A 100 -1.79 29.16 16.21
CA ASN A 100 -2.85 29.12 17.24
C ASN A 100 -3.58 27.78 17.42
N THR A 101 -3.28 26.73 16.65
CA THR A 101 -4.01 25.45 16.76
C THR A 101 -3.11 24.37 17.34
N THR A 102 -3.35 24.01 18.60
CA THR A 102 -2.71 22.85 19.23
C THR A 102 -3.33 21.57 18.72
N VAL A 103 -2.49 20.60 18.35
CA VAL A 103 -2.93 19.26 17.96
C VAL A 103 -3.23 18.44 19.21
N ASP A 104 -4.41 17.81 19.23
CA ASP A 104 -4.81 16.83 20.24
C ASP A 104 -5.29 15.53 19.57
N TRP A 105 -5.82 14.59 20.36
CA TRP A 105 -6.34 13.32 19.84
C TRP A 105 -7.60 13.44 18.98
N GLY A 106 -8.25 14.61 18.95
CA GLY A 106 -9.41 14.89 18.10
C GLY A 106 -9.07 15.70 16.86
N TYR A 107 -7.79 16.00 16.67
CA TYR A 107 -7.32 16.76 15.53
C TYR A 107 -7.57 16.00 14.22
N HIS A 108 -8.11 16.72 13.25
CA HIS A 108 -8.21 16.27 11.88
C HIS A 108 -8.03 17.45 10.91
N TYR A 109 -7.58 17.15 9.71
CA TYR A 109 -7.41 18.10 8.62
C TYR A 109 -8.05 17.53 7.35
N LEU A 110 -8.90 18.31 6.68
CA LEU A 110 -9.48 17.92 5.40
C LEU A 110 -8.46 18.10 4.28
N THR A 111 -7.90 16.99 3.81
CA THR A 111 -6.97 16.93 2.68
C THR A 111 -7.70 17.06 1.35
N GLN A 112 -8.92 16.53 1.27
CA GLN A 112 -9.81 16.70 0.12
C GLN A 112 -11.22 17.03 0.58
N ASN A 113 -11.87 18.01 -0.06
CA ASN A 113 -13.24 18.41 0.27
C ASN A 113 -13.96 18.96 -0.97
N ASN A 114 -14.22 18.08 -1.94
CA ASN A 114 -14.80 18.45 -3.22
C ASN A 114 -16.31 18.23 -3.22
N LYS A 115 -17.04 19.25 -3.70
CA LYS A 115 -18.49 19.30 -3.77
C LYS A 115 -18.98 19.52 -5.19
N ARG A 116 -20.16 18.96 -5.51
CA ARG A 116 -20.86 19.22 -6.78
C ARG A 116 -21.55 20.59 -6.72
N ASP A 117 -22.10 21.02 -7.85
CA ASP A 117 -22.85 22.29 -7.98
C ASP A 117 -24.07 22.36 -7.04
N ASP A 118 -24.66 21.20 -6.70
CA ASP A 118 -25.76 21.08 -5.73
C ASP A 118 -25.29 21.00 -4.26
N ASN A 119 -24.01 21.27 -4.01
CA ASN A 119 -23.34 21.21 -2.71
C ASN A 119 -23.28 19.80 -2.08
N SER A 120 -23.62 18.74 -2.81
CA SER A 120 -23.40 17.36 -2.37
C SER A 120 -21.91 17.01 -2.36
N GLN A 121 -21.48 16.25 -1.35
CA GLN A 121 -20.11 15.75 -1.27
C GLN A 121 -19.91 14.64 -2.31
N TYR A 122 -18.86 14.73 -3.12
CA TYR A 122 -18.51 13.66 -4.05
C TYR A 122 -17.08 13.14 -3.89
N ASN A 123 -16.22 13.86 -3.17
CA ASN A 123 -14.92 13.38 -2.77
C ASN A 123 -14.48 14.04 -1.46
N LEU A 124 -14.03 13.23 -0.49
CA LEU A 124 -13.67 13.68 0.85
C LEU A 124 -12.59 12.76 1.40
N SER A 125 -11.52 13.35 1.91
CA SER A 125 -10.44 12.67 2.62
C SER A 125 -9.99 13.53 3.78
N ALA A 126 -9.45 12.90 4.81
CA ALA A 126 -8.95 13.59 5.97
C ALA A 126 -7.71 12.90 6.56
N MET A 127 -6.78 13.72 7.03
CA MET A 127 -5.70 13.30 7.92
C MET A 127 -6.17 13.42 9.35
N LEU A 128 -6.04 12.36 10.14
CA LEU A 128 -6.46 12.33 11.55
C LEU A 128 -5.27 12.04 12.46
N ALA A 129 -5.29 12.61 13.67
CA ALA A 129 -4.38 12.24 14.75
C ALA A 129 -4.93 11.05 15.55
N PHE A 130 -4.05 10.16 16.01
CA PHE A 130 -4.42 8.95 16.73
C PHE A 130 -3.48 8.68 17.90
N GLN A 131 -4.06 8.27 19.03
CA GLN A 131 -3.33 7.67 20.13
C GLN A 131 -3.12 6.19 19.85
N LEU A 132 -1.89 5.75 19.65
CA LEU A 132 -1.60 4.34 19.42
C LEU A 132 -1.72 3.57 20.75
N ILE A 133 -2.47 2.46 20.79
CA ILE A 133 -2.75 1.70 22.04
C ILE A 133 -1.59 0.78 22.41
N ASP A 134 -0.95 0.17 21.41
CA ASP A 134 0.16 -0.75 21.56
C ASP A 134 1.08 -0.69 20.32
N ARG A 135 2.29 -1.22 20.43
CA ARG A 135 3.28 -1.18 19.33
C ARG A 135 3.18 -2.36 18.36
N GLY A 136 2.13 -3.17 18.46
CA GLY A 136 1.97 -4.36 17.63
C GLY A 136 1.10 -4.12 16.39
N ILE A 137 1.36 -4.92 15.37
CA ILE A 137 0.49 -5.05 14.21
C ILE A 137 -0.43 -6.24 14.46
N HIS A 138 -1.73 -5.99 14.40
CA HIS A 138 -2.78 -6.99 14.58
C HIS A 138 -3.26 -7.48 13.23
N SER A 139 -3.88 -8.66 13.20
CA SER A 139 -4.44 -9.21 11.98
C SER A 139 -5.79 -9.88 12.19
N GLU A 140 -6.64 -9.82 11.18
CA GLU A 140 -7.89 -10.57 11.11
C GLU A 140 -8.18 -11.00 9.66
N THR A 141 -8.91 -12.09 9.49
CA THR A 141 -9.32 -12.57 8.18
C THR A 141 -10.74 -12.05 7.87
N ILE A 142 -10.90 -11.42 6.70
CA ILE A 142 -12.20 -11.01 6.15
C ILE A 142 -12.39 -11.62 4.76
N THR A 143 -13.64 -11.77 4.32
CA THR A 143 -13.95 -12.17 2.94
C THR A 143 -14.42 -10.96 2.15
N VAL A 144 -13.74 -10.65 1.05
CA VAL A 144 -14.05 -9.54 0.14
C VAL A 144 -14.21 -10.09 -1.27
N LEU A 145 -15.40 -9.91 -1.87
CA LEU A 145 -15.69 -10.34 -3.24
C LEU A 145 -15.38 -11.83 -3.50
N GLY A 146 -15.59 -12.68 -2.49
CA GLY A 146 -15.33 -14.13 -2.57
C GLY A 146 -13.88 -14.55 -2.33
N ASN A 147 -12.98 -13.61 -2.05
CA ASN A 147 -11.60 -13.89 -1.68
C ASN A 147 -11.40 -13.61 -0.18
N ASP A 148 -10.73 -14.53 0.50
CA ASP A 148 -10.29 -14.28 1.87
C ASP A 148 -9.04 -13.40 1.86
N ILE A 149 -9.02 -12.41 2.74
CA ILE A 149 -7.95 -11.44 2.91
C ILE A 149 -7.59 -11.39 4.39
N THR A 150 -6.33 -11.65 4.71
CA THR A 150 -5.74 -11.34 6.01
C THR A 150 -5.42 -9.85 6.03
N VAL A 151 -6.16 -9.08 6.83
CA VAL A 151 -6.01 -7.64 7.01
C VAL A 151 -5.07 -7.37 8.16
N TYR A 152 -4.11 -6.45 7.98
CA TYR A 152 -3.19 -6.01 9.01
C TYR A 152 -3.52 -4.58 9.44
N TYR A 153 -3.62 -4.35 10.75
CA TYR A 153 -4.06 -3.07 11.28
C TYR A 153 -3.36 -2.71 12.60
N LEU A 154 -3.36 -1.42 12.91
CA LEU A 154 -3.00 -0.90 14.22
C LEU A 154 -4.26 -0.67 15.06
N ARG A 155 -4.15 -0.88 16.37
CA ARG A 155 -5.18 -0.47 17.33
C ARG A 155 -4.84 0.90 17.88
N ALA A 156 -5.76 1.83 17.71
CA ALA A 156 -5.55 3.21 18.12
C ALA A 156 -6.83 3.80 18.72
N ARG A 157 -6.76 5.04 19.18
CA ARG A 157 -7.90 5.84 19.60
C ARG A 157 -7.90 7.20 18.92
N HIS A 158 -9.09 7.74 18.71
CA HIS A 158 -9.30 9.11 18.25
C HIS A 158 -10.40 9.77 19.09
N ALA A 159 -10.29 11.07 19.35
CA ALA A 159 -11.27 11.81 20.12
C ALA A 159 -12.36 12.41 19.22
N PHE A 160 -13.49 11.73 19.09
CA PHE A 160 -14.64 12.26 18.35
C PHE A 160 -15.42 13.20 19.26
N LYS A 161 -15.28 14.52 19.04
CA LYS A 161 -15.90 15.58 19.86
C LYS A 161 -15.53 15.46 21.34
N GLY A 162 -14.28 15.14 21.63
CA GLY A 162 -13.75 14.99 22.99
C GLY A 162 -13.99 13.63 23.63
N GLU A 163 -14.72 12.72 22.98
CA GLU A 163 -14.88 11.34 23.45
C GLU A 163 -13.86 10.42 22.75
N MET A 164 -12.96 9.81 23.53
CA MET A 164 -11.99 8.85 23.02
C MET A 164 -12.70 7.55 22.62
N MET A 165 -12.55 7.14 21.37
CA MET A 165 -13.10 5.90 20.84
C MET A 165 -11.98 5.03 20.26
N ASP A 166 -12.07 3.72 20.47
CA ASP A 166 -11.15 2.75 19.88
C ASP A 166 -11.43 2.62 18.36
N VAL A 167 -10.35 2.57 17.58
CA VAL A 167 -10.40 2.47 16.13
C VAL A 167 -9.38 1.45 15.61
N LYS A 168 -9.66 0.88 14.44
CA LYS A 168 -8.69 0.11 13.66
C LYS A 168 -8.12 0.97 12.53
N ILE A 169 -6.81 1.09 12.45
CA ILE A 169 -6.14 1.73 11.32
C ILE A 169 -5.63 0.63 10.39
N ILE A 170 -6.27 0.41 9.25
CA ILE A 170 -5.88 -0.63 8.29
C ILE A 170 -4.62 -0.18 7.56
N LEU A 171 -3.56 -0.99 7.69
CA LEU A 171 -2.28 -0.76 7.03
C LEU A 171 -2.28 -1.36 5.62
N THR A 172 -2.67 -2.64 5.51
CA THR A 172 -2.72 -3.37 4.24
C THR A 172 -3.44 -4.72 4.41
N GLY A 173 -3.47 -5.55 3.37
CA GLY A 173 -3.93 -6.94 3.45
C GLY A 173 -3.30 -7.84 2.39
N ILE A 174 -3.37 -9.15 2.64
CA ILE A 174 -2.82 -10.21 1.80
C ILE A 174 -3.89 -11.26 1.55
N PHE A 175 -3.98 -11.78 0.32
CA PHE A 175 -4.90 -12.87 0.01
C PHE A 175 -4.56 -14.14 0.80
N GLY A 176 -5.59 -14.79 1.33
CA GLY A 176 -5.48 -15.96 2.20
C GLY A 176 -5.93 -15.68 3.63
N THR A 177 -6.02 -16.76 4.40
CA THR A 177 -6.51 -16.75 5.78
C THR A 177 -5.34 -16.85 6.75
N ASP A 178 -5.34 -16.01 7.78
CA ASP A 178 -4.35 -16.01 8.88
C ASP A 178 -2.90 -16.09 8.40
N VAL A 179 -2.59 -15.35 7.33
CA VAL A 179 -1.24 -15.29 6.77
C VAL A 179 -0.32 -14.64 7.82
N ALA A 180 0.81 -15.28 8.13
CA ALA A 180 1.78 -14.70 9.05
C ALA A 180 2.62 -13.62 8.35
N ILE A 181 3.00 -12.58 9.09
CA ILE A 181 3.87 -11.49 8.59
C ILE A 181 5.19 -12.06 8.03
N ASP A 182 5.70 -13.11 8.63
CA ASP A 182 6.97 -13.73 8.23
C ASP A 182 6.90 -14.53 6.92
N THR A 183 5.71 -14.92 6.52
CA THR A 183 5.45 -15.77 5.35
C THR A 183 4.75 -15.02 4.22
N MET A 184 4.74 -13.69 4.28
CA MET A 184 4.04 -12.86 3.30
C MET A 184 4.60 -13.08 1.88
N PRO A 185 3.73 -13.29 0.88
CA PRO A 185 4.12 -13.33 -0.51
C PRO A 185 4.59 -11.95 -0.97
N ALA A 186 5.47 -11.92 -1.98
CA ALA A 186 5.91 -10.69 -2.64
C ALA A 186 4.89 -10.27 -3.72
N ASP A 187 3.63 -10.09 -3.35
CA ASP A 187 2.53 -9.70 -4.25
C ASP A 187 2.39 -8.17 -4.42
N GLY A 188 3.29 -7.40 -3.81
CA GLY A 188 3.30 -5.93 -3.86
C GLY A 188 2.29 -5.27 -2.90
N ALA A 189 1.45 -6.06 -2.22
CA ALA A 189 0.48 -5.58 -1.23
C ALA A 189 1.06 -5.52 0.20
N ASN A 190 2.37 -5.71 0.36
CA ASN A 190 3.03 -5.80 1.66
C ASN A 190 3.64 -4.49 2.17
N PHE A 191 3.42 -3.36 1.48
CA PHE A 191 4.02 -2.07 1.83
C PHE A 191 3.09 -1.14 2.60
N VAL A 192 3.65 -0.52 3.63
CA VAL A 192 3.10 0.63 4.34
C VAL A 192 3.93 1.85 3.96
N TYR A 193 3.27 2.91 3.52
CA TYR A 193 3.96 4.17 3.26
C TYR A 193 4.10 4.94 4.57
N TYR A 194 5.32 5.35 4.87
CA TYR A 194 5.69 5.94 6.14
C TYR A 194 6.48 7.23 5.94
N ARG A 195 6.13 8.25 6.71
CA ARG A 195 6.91 9.49 6.85
C ARG A 195 7.03 9.85 8.32
N THR A 196 8.12 10.49 8.69
CA THR A 196 8.30 11.01 10.04
C THR A 196 8.98 12.37 10.03
N GLN A 197 8.74 13.15 11.09
CA GLN A 197 9.46 14.37 11.39
C GLN A 197 9.49 14.61 12.91
N ASN A 198 10.36 15.52 13.33
CA ASN A 198 10.36 16.04 14.69
C ASN A 198 9.35 17.19 14.85
N ALA A 199 8.95 17.47 16.09
CA ALA A 199 7.98 18.50 16.44
C ALA A 199 8.51 19.93 16.21
N ASP A 200 9.83 20.10 16.07
CA ASP A 200 10.47 21.38 15.74
C ASP A 200 10.30 21.78 14.26
N VAL A 201 9.97 20.81 13.40
CA VAL A 201 9.63 21.05 12.00
C VAL A 201 8.17 21.51 11.90
N PRO A 202 7.88 22.61 11.17
CA PRO A 202 6.51 23.05 10.94
C PRO A 202 5.60 21.92 10.48
N PHE A 203 4.48 21.73 11.17
CA PHE A 203 3.49 20.74 10.80
C PHE A 203 2.50 21.34 9.80
N GLU A 204 2.64 20.91 8.54
CA GLU A 204 1.86 21.41 7.39
C GLU A 204 1.09 20.26 6.71
N PRO A 205 -0.10 19.88 7.21
CA PRO A 205 -0.89 18.77 6.67
C PRO A 205 -1.15 18.88 5.16
N TRP A 206 -1.46 20.09 4.68
CA TRP A 206 -1.68 20.39 3.26
C TRP A 206 -0.46 20.08 2.39
N LYS A 207 0.75 20.31 2.93
CA LYS A 207 2.00 20.05 2.23
C LYS A 207 2.29 18.55 2.20
N ILE A 208 2.03 17.85 3.30
CA ILE A 208 2.19 16.39 3.40
C ILE A 208 1.25 15.68 2.41
N ASP A 209 -0.02 16.10 2.32
CA ASP A 209 -0.96 15.57 1.33
C ASP A 209 -0.54 15.92 -0.11
N SER A 210 -0.10 17.16 -0.35
CA SER A 210 0.44 17.54 -1.66
C SER A 210 1.64 16.68 -2.06
N ASP A 211 2.52 16.34 -1.13
CA ASP A 211 3.67 15.46 -1.36
C ASP A 211 3.24 14.02 -1.66
N TRP A 212 2.20 13.54 -0.98
CA TRP A 212 1.61 12.22 -1.24
C TRP A 212 0.99 12.12 -2.63
N ASN A 213 0.39 13.21 -3.14
CA ASN A 213 -0.23 13.22 -4.47
C ASN A 213 0.78 13.40 -5.64
N LEU A 214 2.08 13.50 -5.35
CA LEU A 214 3.12 13.51 -6.39
C LEU A 214 3.23 12.16 -7.10
N VAL A 215 3.75 12.18 -8.33
CA VAL A 215 4.08 10.94 -9.08
C VAL A 215 5.13 10.11 -8.33
N PRO A 216 5.15 8.77 -8.47
CA PRO A 216 6.00 7.89 -7.66
C PRO A 216 7.48 8.27 -7.63
N GLU A 217 8.03 8.74 -8.76
CA GLU A 217 9.45 9.12 -8.88
C GLU A 217 9.80 10.35 -8.04
N GLN A 218 8.85 11.28 -7.87
CA GLN A 218 9.01 12.49 -7.06
C GLN A 218 8.67 12.25 -5.58
N ARG A 219 7.80 11.28 -5.32
CA ARG A 219 7.43 10.85 -3.96
C ARG A 219 8.55 10.07 -3.28
N GLY A 220 9.37 9.37 -4.07
CA GLY A 220 10.54 8.63 -3.61
C GLY A 220 11.52 9.55 -2.86
N GLY A 221 11.60 9.37 -1.54
CA GLY A 221 12.42 10.20 -0.63
C GLY A 221 11.61 11.07 0.34
N LEU A 222 10.33 11.30 0.06
CA LEU A 222 9.40 11.97 0.98
C LEU A 222 8.63 10.95 1.84
N PHE A 223 8.30 9.81 1.24
CA PHE A 223 7.69 8.66 1.91
C PHE A 223 8.56 7.42 1.69
N GLN A 224 8.72 6.64 2.75
CA GLN A 224 9.40 5.36 2.74
C GLN A 224 8.35 4.26 2.55
N ALA A 225 8.55 3.37 1.58
CA ALA A 225 7.77 2.15 1.46
C ALA A 225 8.40 1.08 2.37
N LEU A 226 7.73 0.72 3.45
CA LEU A 226 8.20 -0.24 4.44
C LEU A 226 7.41 -1.54 4.33
N THR A 227 8.10 -2.68 4.33
CA THR A 227 7.43 -3.95 4.63
C THR A 227 6.85 -3.94 6.05
N LEU A 228 5.84 -4.76 6.31
CA LEU A 228 5.26 -4.84 7.66
C LEU A 228 6.28 -5.20 8.74
N ARG A 229 7.25 -6.07 8.44
CA ARG A 229 8.36 -6.38 9.36
C ARG A 229 9.22 -5.16 9.68
N GLN A 230 9.60 -4.37 8.67
CA GLN A 230 10.35 -3.15 8.89
C GLN A 230 9.53 -2.14 9.71
N PHE A 231 8.24 -2.04 9.44
CA PHE A 231 7.36 -1.17 10.20
C PHE A 231 7.17 -1.63 11.65
N GLN A 232 7.15 -2.94 11.93
CA GLN A 232 7.16 -3.47 13.31
C GLN A 232 8.39 -2.97 14.09
N VAL A 233 9.58 -3.04 13.50
CA VAL A 233 10.81 -2.53 14.13
C VAL A 233 10.68 -1.02 14.43
N ILE A 234 10.16 -0.24 13.47
CA ILE A 234 9.91 1.18 13.69
C ILE A 234 8.95 1.39 14.87
N LEU A 235 7.82 0.67 14.94
CA LEU A 235 6.84 0.79 16.02
C LEU A 235 7.44 0.45 17.39
N GLU A 236 8.28 -0.57 17.48
CA GLU A 236 8.96 -0.97 18.72
C GLU A 236 9.89 0.14 19.23
N ASP A 237 10.63 0.76 18.31
CA ASP A 237 11.64 1.79 18.60
C ASP A 237 11.04 3.20 18.83
N LEU A 238 9.74 3.39 18.61
CA LEU A 238 9.09 4.68 18.84
C LEU A 238 9.25 5.14 20.31
N PRO A 239 9.38 6.45 20.55
CA PRO A 239 9.36 7.01 21.90
C PRO A 239 8.02 6.75 22.60
N ASN A 240 7.94 7.07 23.89
CA ASN A 240 6.67 6.99 24.60
C ASN A 240 5.69 8.06 24.14
N ASP A 241 6.18 9.28 23.90
CA ASP A 241 5.37 10.41 23.48
C ASP A 241 5.59 10.67 21.98
N PHE A 242 4.52 10.58 21.19
CA PHE A 242 4.49 10.92 19.76
C PHE A 242 3.04 11.03 19.30
N LEU A 243 2.83 11.73 18.18
CA LEU A 243 1.55 11.76 17.49
C LEU A 243 1.63 10.89 16.24
N LEU A 244 0.70 9.93 16.11
CA LEU A 244 0.48 9.18 14.88
C LEU A 244 -0.62 9.87 14.08
N PHE A 245 -0.36 10.08 12.81
CA PHE A 245 -1.34 10.52 11.84
C PHE A 245 -1.51 9.47 10.75
N ALA A 246 -2.73 9.37 10.22
CA ALA A 246 -2.98 8.59 9.02
C ALA A 246 -3.89 9.38 8.08
N GLU A 247 -3.59 9.28 6.78
CA GLU A 247 -4.46 9.80 5.73
C GLU A 247 -5.53 8.79 5.40
N HIS A 248 -6.78 9.26 5.42
CA HIS A 248 -7.94 8.41 5.31
C HIS A 248 -8.93 8.93 4.25
N PRO A 249 -9.19 8.15 3.18
CA PRO A 249 -10.24 8.48 2.24
C PRO A 249 -11.62 8.13 2.83
N VAL A 250 -12.59 9.01 2.66
CA VAL A 250 -13.94 8.87 3.23
C VAL A 250 -14.97 8.70 2.11
N ILE A 251 -15.01 9.67 1.19
CA ILE A 251 -15.94 9.69 0.06
C ILE A 251 -15.14 9.61 -1.24
N TYR A 252 -15.52 8.68 -2.12
CA TYR A 252 -14.90 8.45 -3.43
C TYR A 252 -15.77 8.93 -4.57
N GLU A 253 -15.14 9.47 -5.62
CA GLU A 253 -15.85 9.86 -6.84
C GLU A 253 -16.54 8.66 -7.49
N PRO A 254 -17.85 8.73 -7.82
CA PRO A 254 -18.59 7.65 -8.49
C PRO A 254 -17.93 7.13 -9.76
N GLU A 255 -17.24 8.01 -10.49
CA GLU A 255 -16.53 7.70 -11.73
C GLU A 255 -15.38 6.70 -11.50
N ARG A 256 -14.85 6.61 -10.27
CA ARG A 256 -13.78 5.68 -9.89
C ARG A 256 -14.29 4.34 -9.35
N TRP A 257 -15.58 4.21 -9.05
CA TRP A 257 -16.11 3.01 -8.35
C TRP A 257 -15.89 1.71 -9.13
N ALA A 258 -15.98 1.76 -10.46
CA ALA A 258 -15.71 0.60 -11.30
C ALA A 258 -14.26 0.12 -11.16
N GLN A 259 -13.30 1.06 -11.13
CA GLN A 259 -11.89 0.75 -10.93
C GLN A 259 -11.63 0.26 -9.51
N VAL A 260 -12.21 0.93 -8.50
CA VAL A 260 -12.12 0.51 -7.10
C VAL A 260 -12.58 -0.93 -6.90
N ARG A 261 -13.69 -1.35 -7.54
CA ARG A 261 -14.13 -2.76 -7.50
C ARG A 261 -13.08 -3.71 -8.07
N ILE A 262 -12.52 -3.38 -9.23
CA ILE A 262 -11.48 -4.18 -9.89
C ILE A 262 -10.23 -4.27 -9.01
N ASP A 263 -9.85 -3.16 -8.37
CA ASP A 263 -8.67 -3.10 -7.51
C ASP A 263 -8.88 -3.96 -6.25
N MET A 264 -10.05 -3.92 -5.62
CA MET A 264 -10.35 -4.79 -4.48
C MET A 264 -10.31 -6.28 -4.82
N GLU A 265 -10.69 -6.64 -6.04
CA GLU A 265 -10.67 -8.03 -6.52
C GLU A 265 -9.25 -8.51 -6.86
N ARG A 266 -8.38 -7.62 -7.35
CA ARG A 266 -7.04 -7.98 -7.88
C ARG A 266 -5.89 -7.68 -6.92
N ILE A 267 -6.07 -6.74 -6.01
CA ILE A 267 -5.04 -6.22 -5.11
C ILE A 267 -5.55 -6.34 -3.69
N SER A 268 -4.97 -7.26 -2.91
CA SER A 268 -5.41 -7.53 -1.53
C SER A 268 -5.29 -6.33 -0.60
N ALA A 269 -4.29 -5.47 -0.80
CA ALA A 269 -4.16 -4.20 -0.07
C ALA A 269 -5.37 -3.28 -0.31
N SER A 270 -5.79 -3.15 -1.57
CA SER A 270 -6.99 -2.39 -1.94
C SER A 270 -8.25 -3.04 -1.39
N GLY A 271 -8.35 -4.38 -1.45
CA GLY A 271 -9.44 -5.14 -0.85
C GLY A 271 -9.58 -4.86 0.65
N ALA A 272 -8.47 -4.90 1.39
CA ALA A 272 -8.44 -4.61 2.82
C ALA A 272 -8.82 -3.15 3.13
N ARG A 273 -8.23 -2.17 2.42
CA ARG A 273 -8.42 -0.75 2.70
C ARG A 273 -9.79 -0.24 2.26
N LEU A 274 -10.26 -0.63 1.08
CA LEU A 274 -11.45 -0.04 0.47
C LEU A 274 -12.76 -0.73 0.90
N ASN A 275 -12.71 -2.01 1.28
CA ASN A 275 -13.90 -2.76 1.68
C ASN A 275 -14.75 -2.07 2.78
N PRO A 276 -14.19 -1.47 3.85
CA PRO A 276 -14.98 -0.76 4.86
C PRO A 276 -15.77 0.44 4.33
N LEU A 277 -15.42 0.95 3.15
CA LEU A 277 -15.98 2.18 2.58
C LEU A 277 -17.03 1.93 1.50
N PHE A 278 -17.09 0.72 0.94
CA PHE A 278 -18.01 0.37 -0.15
C PHE A 278 -19.03 -0.69 0.25
N ALA A 279 -20.28 -0.47 -0.15
CA ALA A 279 -21.38 -1.38 0.09
C ALA A 279 -21.60 -2.30 -1.12
N PHE A 280 -21.81 -3.58 -0.85
CA PHE A 280 -22.13 -4.60 -1.84
C PHE A 280 -23.49 -5.23 -1.56
N ASN A 281 -24.22 -5.58 -2.60
CA ASN A 281 -25.44 -6.38 -2.46
C ASN A 281 -25.12 -7.89 -2.40
N GLU A 282 -26.16 -8.71 -2.27
CA GLU A 282 -26.06 -10.18 -2.22
C GLU A 282 -25.42 -10.83 -3.46
N PHE A 283 -25.33 -10.10 -4.57
CA PHE A 283 -24.70 -10.54 -5.82
C PHE A 283 -23.29 -9.97 -6.00
N ASN A 284 -22.66 -9.46 -4.94
CA ASN A 284 -21.34 -8.81 -4.97
C ASN A 284 -21.27 -7.60 -5.92
N GLN A 285 -22.39 -6.95 -6.20
CA GLN A 285 -22.41 -5.72 -6.99
C GLN A 285 -22.21 -4.52 -6.06
N LEU A 286 -21.29 -3.63 -6.43
CA LEU A 286 -21.04 -2.39 -5.71
C LEU A 286 -22.27 -1.48 -5.88
N VAL A 287 -22.93 -1.15 -4.76
CA VAL A 287 -24.19 -0.38 -4.76
C VAL A 287 -24.02 1.03 -4.20
N GLY A 288 -22.94 1.31 -3.49
CA GLY A 288 -22.80 2.58 -2.79
C GLY A 288 -21.58 2.64 -1.89
N GLN A 289 -21.52 3.72 -1.11
CA GLN A 289 -20.66 3.79 0.06
C GLN A 289 -21.38 3.30 1.32
N THR A 290 -20.61 2.85 2.31
CA THR A 290 -21.14 2.26 3.55
C THR A 290 -21.73 3.30 4.50
N SER A 291 -22.46 2.83 5.52
CA SER A 291 -22.89 3.67 6.65
C SER A 291 -21.71 4.31 7.38
N LEU A 292 -20.56 3.62 7.47
CA LEU A 292 -19.34 4.16 8.07
C LEU A 292 -18.85 5.39 7.31
N ALA A 293 -18.69 5.30 5.99
CA ALA A 293 -18.27 6.43 5.14
C ALA A 293 -19.20 7.65 5.30
N ASN A 294 -20.51 7.41 5.30
CA ASN A 294 -21.51 8.46 5.51
C ASN A 294 -21.41 9.11 6.91
N ILE A 295 -21.21 8.32 7.97
CA ILE A 295 -21.06 8.82 9.34
C ILE A 295 -19.81 9.66 9.47
N LEU A 296 -18.69 9.20 8.91
CA LEU A 296 -17.43 9.95 8.91
C LEU A 296 -17.58 11.26 8.14
N GLN A 297 -18.26 11.27 6.99
CA GLN A 297 -18.59 12.52 6.29
C GLN A 297 -19.39 13.49 7.17
N GLN A 298 -20.41 13.01 7.89
CA GLN A 298 -21.21 13.86 8.78
C GLN A 298 -20.38 14.39 9.96
N TYR A 299 -19.45 13.59 10.50
CA TYR A 299 -18.52 14.04 11.53
C TYR A 299 -17.60 15.15 11.00
N PHE A 300 -16.95 14.93 9.85
CA PHE A 300 -15.98 15.89 9.30
C PHE A 300 -16.61 17.18 8.76
N ILE A 301 -17.75 17.09 8.08
CA ILE A 301 -18.36 18.24 7.42
C ILE A 301 -19.33 18.98 8.35
N ASN A 302 -20.10 18.24 9.14
CA ASN A 302 -21.20 18.79 9.95
C ASN A 302 -20.92 18.73 11.46
N ASN A 303 -19.73 18.28 11.88
CA ASN A 303 -19.37 18.11 13.29
C ASN A 303 -20.41 17.29 14.08
N SER A 304 -20.98 16.27 13.42
CA SER A 304 -21.97 15.38 13.99
C SER A 304 -21.32 14.35 14.91
N ALA A 305 -22.02 13.92 15.96
CA ALA A 305 -21.50 12.88 16.86
C ALA A 305 -21.54 11.50 16.18
N ILE A 306 -20.61 10.61 16.57
CA ILE A 306 -20.64 9.22 16.13
C ILE A 306 -21.82 8.50 16.79
N PRO A 307 -22.73 7.88 16.01
CA PRO A 307 -23.83 7.08 16.52
C PRO A 307 -23.37 5.95 17.45
N GLY A 308 -24.14 5.68 18.51
CA GLY A 308 -23.75 4.75 19.58
C GLY A 308 -23.47 3.31 19.11
N ASP A 309 -24.23 2.83 18.14
CA ASP A 309 -24.11 1.52 17.49
C ASP A 309 -22.81 1.37 16.69
N MET A 310 -22.21 2.47 16.25
CA MET A 310 -21.02 2.48 15.40
C MET A 310 -19.71 2.67 16.17
N ARG A 311 -19.77 3.03 17.46
CA ARG A 311 -18.58 3.38 18.27
C ARG A 311 -17.54 2.28 18.42
N HIS A 312 -17.92 1.01 18.22
CA HIS A 312 -17.02 -0.14 18.32
C HIS A 312 -16.52 -0.65 16.96
N ASN A 313 -17.02 -0.09 15.86
CA ASN A 313 -16.78 -0.56 14.50
C ASN A 313 -16.11 0.52 13.64
N LEU A 314 -15.32 1.40 14.26
CA LEU A 314 -14.62 2.47 13.58
C LEU A 314 -13.32 1.94 12.95
N VAL A 315 -13.26 2.03 11.63
CA VAL A 315 -12.17 1.51 10.82
C VAL A 315 -11.71 2.58 9.83
N PHE A 316 -10.40 2.78 9.77
CA PHE A 316 -9.75 3.80 8.95
C PHE A 316 -8.68 3.14 8.07
N PRO A 317 -8.92 2.92 6.76
CA PRO A 317 -7.85 2.70 5.80
C PRO A 317 -6.86 3.83 5.80
N ALA A 318 -5.59 3.50 6.04
CA ALA A 318 -4.49 4.41 5.91
C ALA A 318 -3.86 4.32 4.51
N GLU A 319 -3.83 5.44 3.80
CA GLU A 319 -3.04 5.57 2.57
C GLU A 319 -1.54 5.64 2.90
N TYR A 320 -1.21 6.41 3.93
CA TYR A 320 0.11 6.48 4.55
C TYR A 320 -0.01 6.72 6.07
N ILE A 321 1.07 6.39 6.78
CA ILE A 321 1.28 6.72 8.18
C ILE A 321 2.31 7.84 8.28
N PHE A 322 2.01 8.83 9.11
CA PHE A 322 2.89 9.94 9.40
C PHE A 322 3.08 10.07 10.91
N ILE A 323 4.33 10.05 11.39
CA ILE A 323 4.62 10.11 12.83
C ILE A 323 5.42 11.37 13.15
N VAL A 324 4.94 12.12 14.14
CA VAL A 324 5.67 13.26 14.71
C VAL A 324 6.23 12.87 16.07
N THR A 325 7.55 12.96 16.21
CA THR A 325 8.28 12.71 17.46
C THR A 325 8.72 14.03 18.12
N PRO A 326 9.03 14.03 19.43
CA PRO A 326 9.48 15.22 20.15
C PRO A 326 10.70 15.91 19.54
#